data_AF-A0A7K3RQ39-F1
#
_entry.id   AF-A0A7K3RQ39-F1
#
_cell.length_a   1.000
_cell.length_b   1.000
_cell.length_c   1.000
_cell.angle_alpha   90.00
_cell.angle_beta   90.00
_cell.angle_gamma   90.00
#
_symmetry.space_group_name_H-M   'P 1'
#
loop_
_entity.id
_entity.type
_entity.pdbx_description
1 polymer ?
#
loop_
_entity_poly.entity_id
_entity_poly.type
_entity_poly.pdbx_seq_one_letter_code
_entity_poly.pdbx_strand_id
1 'polypeptide(L)'
;LAAAVVGPGPVGIDVEPLTRRPGPVSVLRRLLPHDEVDAARAGPDPGPALLRLWVRREALFKAGTDDVRLTEWTDRGRAAVVALAGADGAHRALSPAPSPAPTPPSGR
;
A
#
# COMPACT_ATOMS: atom_id res chain seq x y z
N LEU A 1 7.78 7.25 1.97
CA LEU A 1 6.73 7.06 3.01
C LEU A 1 6.99 5.73 3.67
N ALA A 2 6.91 5.65 5.00
CA ALA A 2 6.94 4.39 5.73
C ALA A 2 5.65 4.26 6.55
N ALA A 3 5.15 3.03 6.69
CA ALA A 3 3.99 2.71 7.49
C ALA A 3 4.24 1.39 8.22
N ALA A 4 3.63 1.25 9.39
CA ALA A 4 3.67 0.05 10.20
C ALA A 4 2.28 -0.21 10.78
N VAL A 5 1.98 -1.48 11.02
CA VAL A 5 0.74 -1.91 11.67
C VAL A 5 1.07 -2.94 12.73
N VAL A 6 0.36 -2.87 13.85
CA VAL A 6 0.34 -3.90 14.88
C VAL A 6 -1.12 -4.09 15.30
N GLY A 7 -1.52 -5.34 15.53
CA GLY A 7 -2.86 -5.67 15.99
C GLY A 7 -2.88 -7.02 16.70
N PRO A 8 -3.95 -7.35 17.43
CA PRO A 8 -4.06 -8.58 18.22
C PRO A 8 -4.27 -9.85 17.38
N GLY A 9 -4.35 -9.72 16.04
CA GLY A 9 -4.57 -10.83 15.12
C GLY A 9 -3.83 -10.61 13.80
N PRO A 10 -4.18 -11.38 12.74
CA PRO A 10 -3.57 -11.22 11.42
C PRO A 10 -3.67 -9.78 10.91
N VAL A 11 -2.52 -9.16 10.62
CA VAL A 11 -2.43 -7.81 10.07
C VAL A 11 -1.37 -7.75 8.99
N GLY A 12 -1.62 -6.96 7.95
CA GLY A 12 -0.67 -6.72 6.88
C GLY A 12 -0.86 -5.34 6.27
N ILE A 13 0.24 -4.67 5.93
CA ILE A 13 0.23 -3.36 5.30
C ILE A 13 1.16 -3.34 4.10
N ASP A 14 0.70 -2.71 3.03
CA ASP A 14 1.51 -2.42 1.87
C ASP A 14 1.32 -0.97 1.41
N VAL A 15 2.41 -0.37 0.94
CA VAL A 15 2.46 1.04 0.53
C VAL A 15 3.34 1.15 -0.71
N GLU A 16 2.79 1.70 -1.78
CA GLU A 16 3.51 1.91 -3.03
C GLU A 16 3.34 3.35 -3.54
N PRO A 17 4.38 3.98 -4.09
CA PRO A 17 4.25 5.30 -4.69
C PRO A 17 3.37 5.23 -5.95
N LEU A 18 2.62 6.28 -6.24
CA LEU A 18 1.74 6.34 -7.43
C LEU A 18 2.49 6.23 -8.76
N THR A 19 3.80 6.49 -8.75
CA THR A 19 4.68 6.31 -9.90
C THR A 19 5.14 4.87 -10.11
N ARG A 20 4.84 3.96 -9.16
CA ARG A 20 5.16 2.54 -9.26
C ARG A 20 4.38 1.91 -10.41
N ARG A 21 5.08 1.13 -11.23
CA ARG A 21 4.46 0.22 -12.20
C ARG A 21 4.49 -1.19 -11.61
N PRO A 22 3.33 -1.86 -11.42
CA PRO A 22 3.24 -3.17 -10.75
C PRO A 22 3.89 -4.34 -11.52
N GLY A 23 4.59 -4.07 -12.63
CA GLY A 23 5.32 -5.07 -13.41
C GLY A 23 4.54 -5.58 -14.63
N PRO A 24 5.08 -6.54 -15.38
CA PRO A 24 4.43 -7.09 -16.57
C PRO A 24 3.11 -7.80 -16.22
N VAL A 25 2.08 -7.62 -17.06
CA VAL A 25 0.75 -8.25 -16.87
C VAL A 25 0.84 -9.78 -16.79
N SER A 26 1.78 -10.39 -17.52
CA SER A 26 2.02 -11.84 -17.48
C SER A 26 2.46 -12.33 -16.10
N VAL A 27 3.19 -11.51 -15.35
CA VAL A 27 3.59 -11.79 -13.96
C VAL A 27 2.41 -11.56 -13.03
N LEU A 28 1.69 -10.45 -13.20
CA LEU A 28 0.52 -10.11 -12.39
C LEU A 28 -0.56 -11.19 -12.44
N ARG A 29 -0.84 -11.75 -13.62
CA ARG A 29 -1.80 -12.86 -13.77
C ARG A 29 -1.42 -14.12 -13.00
N ARG A 30 -0.14 -14.32 -12.65
CA ARG A 30 0.28 -15.48 -11.84
C ARG A 30 0.03 -15.28 -10.34
N LEU A 31 -0.10 -14.04 -9.90
CA LEU A 31 -0.13 -13.67 -8.48
C LEU A 31 -1.48 -13.10 -8.04
N LEU A 32 -2.31 -12.65 -9.00
CA LEU A 32 -3.57 -11.96 -8.79
C LEU A 32 -4.73 -12.71 -9.46
N PRO A 33 -5.96 -12.57 -8.93
CA PRO A 33 -7.16 -13.13 -9.58
C PRO A 33 -7.29 -12.65 -11.02
N HIS A 34 -7.49 -13.59 -11.95
CA HIS A 34 -7.51 -13.28 -13.38
C HIS A 34 -8.63 -12.30 -13.76
N ASP A 35 -9.81 -12.48 -13.17
CA ASP A 35 -10.98 -11.64 -13.38
C ASP A 35 -10.76 -10.21 -12.89
N GLU A 36 -10.14 -10.02 -11.71
CA GLU A 36 -9.79 -8.69 -11.21
C GLU A 36 -8.73 -8.00 -12.09
N VAL A 37 -7.74 -8.75 -12.59
CA VAL A 37 -6.75 -8.22 -13.53
C VAL A 37 -7.40 -7.78 -14.84
N ASP A 38 -8.33 -8.58 -15.37
CA ASP A 38 -9.00 -8.26 -16.63
C ASP A 38 -9.94 -7.06 -16.47
N ALA A 39 -10.68 -6.99 -15.37
CA ALA A 39 -11.51 -5.83 -15.03
C ALA A 39 -10.67 -4.55 -14.88
N ALA A 40 -9.53 -4.62 -14.17
CA ALA A 40 -8.63 -3.49 -14.02
C ALA A 40 -8.07 -3.00 -15.37
N ARG A 41 -7.80 -3.93 -16.30
CA ARG A 41 -7.29 -3.61 -17.64
C ARG A 41 -8.33 -3.04 -18.60
N ALA A 42 -9.60 -3.39 -18.43
CA ALA A 42 -10.69 -2.84 -19.23
C ALA A 42 -11.08 -1.42 -18.80
N GLY A 43 -10.62 -0.97 -17.63
CA GLY A 43 -10.92 0.35 -17.09
C GLY A 43 -10.18 1.50 -17.79
N PRO A 44 -10.60 2.75 -17.52
CA PRO A 44 -10.04 3.95 -18.16
C PRO A 44 -8.60 4.26 -17.74
N ASP A 45 -8.16 3.75 -16.58
CA ASP A 45 -6.81 3.97 -16.07
C ASP A 45 -6.22 2.67 -15.49
N PRO A 46 -5.73 1.76 -16.37
CA PRO A 46 -5.29 0.43 -15.98
C PRO A 46 -4.10 0.43 -15.01
N GLY A 47 -3.17 1.38 -15.14
CA GLY A 47 -1.94 1.41 -14.33
C GLY A 47 -2.24 1.52 -12.84
N PRO A 48 -2.93 2.57 -12.39
CA PRO A 48 -3.36 2.74 -11.01
C PRO A 48 -4.33 1.66 -10.53
N ALA A 49 -5.19 1.13 -11.40
CA ALA A 49 -6.09 0.03 -11.03
C ALA A 49 -5.30 -1.26 -10.70
N LEU A 50 -4.33 -1.61 -11.55
CA LEU A 50 -3.43 -2.74 -11.30
C LEU A 50 -2.54 -2.51 -10.07
N LEU A 51 -2.09 -1.28 -9.83
CA LEU A 51 -1.31 -0.94 -8.65
C LEU A 51 -2.13 -1.13 -7.37
N ARG A 52 -3.39 -0.67 -7.34
CA ARG A 52 -4.30 -0.91 -6.22
C ARG A 52 -4.51 -2.40 -5.96
N LEU A 53 -4.73 -3.19 -7.02
CA LEU A 53 -4.88 -4.64 -6.90
C LEU A 53 -3.63 -5.31 -6.32
N TRP A 54 -2.44 -4.88 -6.77
CA TRP A 54 -1.16 -5.33 -6.23
C TRP A 54 -1.03 -5.04 -4.73
N VAL A 55 -1.23 -3.78 -4.32
CA VAL A 55 -1.08 -3.35 -2.92
C VAL A 55 -2.09 -4.07 -2.01
N ARG A 56 -3.33 -4.27 -2.48
CA ARG A 56 -4.35 -5.09 -1.80
C ARG A 56 -3.87 -6.52 -1.58
N ARG A 57 -3.33 -7.17 -2.61
CA ARG A 57 -2.87 -8.56 -2.51
C ARG A 57 -1.66 -8.71 -1.58
N GLU A 58 -0.70 -7.81 -1.66
CA GLU A 58 0.46 -7.78 -0.76
C GLU A 58 0.04 -7.59 0.71
N ALA A 59 -0.93 -6.72 0.99
CA ALA A 59 -1.45 -6.54 2.35
C ALA A 59 -2.07 -7.84 2.90
N LEU A 60 -2.89 -8.54 2.11
CA LEU A 60 -3.47 -9.83 2.51
C LEU A 60 -2.41 -10.93 2.65
N PHE A 61 -1.45 -10.99 1.72
CA PHE A 61 -0.32 -11.91 1.79
C PHE A 61 0.49 -11.73 3.08
N LYS A 62 0.77 -10.47 3.45
CA LYS A 62 1.47 -10.14 4.70
C LYS A 62 0.66 -10.45 5.96
N ALA A 63 -0.68 -10.34 5.89
CA ALA A 63 -1.55 -10.79 6.96
C ALA A 63 -1.57 -12.32 7.09
N GLY A 64 -1.22 -13.05 6.02
CA GLY A 64 -1.20 -14.51 5.99
C GLY A 64 -2.59 -15.14 5.85
N THR A 65 -3.63 -14.33 5.57
CA THR A 65 -5.00 -14.78 5.37
C THR A 65 -5.77 -13.80 4.49
N ASP A 66 -6.72 -14.33 3.71
CA ASP A 66 -7.66 -13.55 2.92
C ASP A 66 -8.99 -13.28 3.68
N ASP A 67 -9.19 -13.91 4.85
CA ASP A 67 -10.39 -13.77 5.69
C ASP A 67 -10.24 -12.66 6.74
N VAL A 68 -9.86 -11.47 6.28
CA VAL A 68 -9.75 -10.26 7.11
C VAL A 68 -10.29 -9.05 6.34
N ARG A 69 -10.72 -8.04 7.10
CA ARG A 69 -11.16 -6.78 6.51
C ARG A 69 -9.99 -6.11 5.78
N LEU A 70 -10.27 -5.62 4.57
CA LEU A 70 -9.32 -4.87 3.75
C LEU A 70 -9.78 -3.43 3.62
N THR A 71 -8.91 -2.48 3.96
CA THR A 71 -9.11 -1.05 3.75
C THR A 71 -8.04 -0.52 2.80
N GLU A 72 -8.45 0.24 1.80
CA GLU A 72 -7.56 0.82 0.79
C GLU A 72 -7.81 2.33 0.67
N TRP A 73 -6.75 3.11 0.51
CA TRP A 73 -6.87 4.53 0.18
C TRP A 73 -5.67 5.04 -0.62
N THR A 74 -5.87 6.17 -1.31
CA THR A 74 -4.80 6.93 -1.96
C THR A 74 -4.49 8.19 -1.14
N ASP A 75 -3.27 8.27 -0.62
CA ASP A 75 -2.75 9.50 0.00
C ASP A 75 -2.16 10.40 -1.09
N ARG A 76 -2.98 11.34 -1.59
CA ARG A 76 -2.57 12.29 -2.63
C ARG A 76 -1.47 13.24 -2.17
N GLY A 77 -1.42 13.61 -0.89
CA GLY A 77 -0.41 14.51 -0.36
C GLY A 77 0.99 13.88 -0.34
N ARG A 78 1.06 12.55 -0.20
CA ARG A 78 2.30 11.77 -0.23
C ARG A 78 2.51 10.96 -1.51
N ALA A 79 1.63 11.14 -2.50
CA ALA A 79 1.60 10.42 -3.76
C ALA A 79 1.75 8.90 -3.60
N ALA A 80 0.95 8.27 -2.73
CA ALA A 80 1.02 6.84 -2.44
C ALA A 80 -0.37 6.16 -2.40
N VAL A 81 -0.41 4.88 -2.76
CA VAL A 81 -1.53 3.96 -2.48
C VAL A 81 -1.16 3.14 -1.26
N VAL A 82 -2.14 2.90 -0.39
CA VAL A 82 -1.99 2.10 0.82
C VAL A 82 -3.12 1.09 0.90
N ALA A 83 -2.80 -0.16 1.23
CA ALA A 83 -3.77 -1.13 1.67
C ALA A 83 -3.38 -1.71 3.03
N LEU A 84 -4.40 -1.96 3.84
CA LEU A 84 -4.31 -2.51 5.17
C LEU A 84 -5.29 -3.67 5.28
N ALA A 85 -4.78 -4.83 5.67
CA ALA A 85 -5.54 -6.01 6.04
C ALA A 85 -5.53 -6.18 7.56
N GLY A 86 -6.70 -6.44 8.18
CA GLY A 86 -6.82 -6.69 9.62
C GLY A 86 -7.97 -5.95 10.32
N ALA A 87 -8.17 -6.21 11.61
CA ALA A 87 -9.32 -5.74 12.39
C ALA A 87 -9.34 -4.22 12.61
N ASP A 88 -10.56 -3.67 12.70
CA ASP A 88 -10.88 -2.25 12.82
C ASP A 88 -10.10 -1.54 13.93
N GLY A 89 -9.46 -0.43 13.59
CA GLY A 89 -8.72 0.38 14.56
C GLY A 89 -7.36 0.91 14.09
N ALA A 90 -6.99 0.75 12.81
CA ALA A 90 -5.89 1.53 12.27
C ALA A 90 -6.28 3.01 12.20
N HIS A 91 -6.14 3.68 13.34
CA HIS A 91 -6.13 5.12 13.42
C HIS A 91 -4.99 5.60 12.54
N ARG A 92 -5.33 6.48 11.59
CA ARG A 92 -4.41 7.17 10.69
C ARG A 92 -3.46 8.07 11.51
N ALA A 93 -2.47 7.48 12.16
CA ALA A 93 -1.38 8.21 12.79
C ALA A 93 -0.31 8.50 11.73
N LEU A 94 -0.62 9.43 10.82
CA LEU A 94 0.39 9.99 9.90
C LEU A 94 1.16 11.09 10.64
N SER A 95 1.93 10.76 11.67
CA SER A 95 2.90 11.74 12.18
C SER A 95 3.86 12.09 11.05
N PRO A 96 3.99 13.36 10.62
CA PRO A 96 5.14 13.74 9.83
C PRO A 96 6.37 13.44 10.69
N ALA A 97 7.36 12.75 10.15
CA ALA A 97 8.65 12.67 10.82
C ALA A 97 9.11 14.11 11.10
N PRO A 98 9.53 14.46 12.34
CA PRO A 98 10.12 15.76 12.58
C PRO A 98 11.34 15.90 11.66
N SER A 99 11.45 17.04 10.95
CA SER A 99 12.65 17.36 10.20
C SER A 99 13.86 17.27 11.13
N PRO A 100 14.99 16.66 10.70
CA PRO A 100 16.20 16.65 11.51
C PRO A 100 16.57 18.11 11.84
N ALA A 101 16.88 18.37 13.11
CA ALA A 101 17.32 19.69 13.55
C ALA A 101 18.58 20.09 12.76
N PRO A 102 18.73 21.36 12.35
CA PRO A 102 19.92 21.82 11.66
C PRO A 102 21.15 21.56 12.53
N THR A 103 22.22 21.04 11.91
CA THR A 103 23.50 20.82 12.58
C THR A 103 24.01 22.16 13.14
N PRO A 104 24.38 22.25 14.42
CA PRO A 104 24.93 23.49 14.96
C PRO A 104 26.23 23.83 14.22
N PRO A 105 26.50 25.13 13.96
CA PRO A 105 27.71 25.54 13.26
C PRO A 105 28.92 25.08 14.06
N SER A 106 29.86 24.43 13.39
CA SER A 106 31.16 24.08 13.98
C SER A 106 31.89 25.38 14.30
N GLY A 107 31.88 25.78 15.58
CA GLY A 107 32.63 26.93 16.07
C GLY A 107 34.11 26.76 15.78
N ARG A 108 34.71 27.80 15.20
CA ARG A 108 36.16 28.04 15.19
C ARG A 108 36.55 28.85 16.41
#